data_AF-A0A0J5QEJ7-F1
#
_entry.id   AF-A0A0J5QEJ7-F1
#
_cell.length_a   1.000
_cell.length_b   1.000
_cell.length_c   1.000
_cell.angle_alpha   90.00
_cell.angle_beta   90.00
_cell.angle_gamma   90.00
#
_symmetry.space_group_name_H-M   'P 1'
#
loop_
_entity.id
_entity.type
_entity.pdbx_description
1 polymer ?
#
loop_
_entity_poly.entity_id
_entity_poly.type
_entity_poly.pdbx_seq_one_letter_code
_entity_poly.pdbx_strand_id
1 'polypeptide(L)'
;MLITVIVGALCGAAVQTAHPKVAEFLARHLEASQLPDAPGLRVVSFALMMCAASALLLILDTRGSTVLLLVSGLVGYFHRQIRDVIAARRR
;
A
#
# COMPACT_ATOMS: atom_id res chain seq x y z
N MET A 1 -3.25 -18.89 -1.79
CA MET A 1 -2.70 -17.99 -2.83
C MET A 1 -3.67 -16.89 -3.26
N LEU A 2 -4.96 -17.18 -3.50
CA LEU A 2 -5.97 -16.14 -3.80
C LEU A 2 -6.09 -15.07 -2.70
N ILE A 3 -6.10 -15.51 -1.43
CA ILE A 3 -6.17 -14.61 -0.26
C ILE A 3 -5.02 -13.59 -0.27
N THR A 4 -3.80 -14.01 -0.60
CA THR A 4 -2.62 -13.13 -0.72
C THR A 4 -2.84 -12.03 -1.76
N VAL A 5 -3.47 -12.36 -2.89
CA VAL A 5 -3.79 -11.38 -3.94
C VAL A 5 -4.83 -10.39 -3.45
N ILE A 6 -5.91 -10.88 -2.83
CA ILE A 6 -7.00 -10.04 -2.31
C ILE A 6 -6.47 -9.10 -1.21
N VAL A 7 -5.76 -9.64 -0.22
CA VAL A 7 -5.19 -8.87 0.89
C VAL A 7 -4.21 -7.81 0.36
N GLY A 8 -3.30 -8.18 -0.53
CA GLY A 8 -2.36 -7.22 -1.11
C GLY A 8 -3.06 -6.12 -1.89
N ALA A 9 -4.01 -6.45 -2.78
CA ALA A 9 -4.75 -5.46 -3.55
C ALA A 9 -5.55 -4.50 -2.66
N LEU A 10 -6.22 -5.01 -1.63
CA LEU A 10 -6.98 -4.19 -0.68
C LEU A 10 -6.05 -3.28 0.14
N CYS A 11 -4.95 -3.81 0.67
CA CYS A 11 -3.97 -3.02 1.41
C CYS A 11 -3.32 -1.94 0.52
N GLY A 12 -3.00 -2.28 -0.73
CA GLY A 12 -2.49 -1.34 -1.72
C GLY A 12 -3.46 -0.20 -1.99
N ALA A 13 -4.74 -0.50 -2.20
CA ALA A 13 -5.78 0.51 -2.40
C ALA A 13 -5.99 1.38 -1.15
N ALA A 14 -5.86 0.80 0.05
CA ALA A 14 -6.02 1.49 1.33
C ALA A 14 -4.89 2.47 1.65
N VAL A 15 -3.75 2.44 0.94
CA VAL A 15 -2.62 3.35 1.17
C VAL A 15 -3.03 4.82 1.07
N GLN A 16 -3.92 5.18 0.14
CA GLN A 16 -4.37 6.57 0.00
C GLN A 16 -5.14 7.05 1.24
N THR A 17 -5.89 6.16 1.88
CA THR A 17 -6.61 6.43 3.13
C THR A 17 -5.67 6.41 4.35
N ALA A 18 -4.60 5.62 4.28
CA ALA A 18 -3.58 5.52 5.33
C ALA A 18 -2.67 6.74 5.39
N HIS A 19 -2.37 7.33 4.23
CA HIS A 19 -1.43 8.43 4.04
C HIS A 19 -1.55 9.56 5.06
N PRO A 20 -2.74 10.15 5.35
CA PRO A 20 -2.86 11.21 6.35
C PRO A 20 -2.53 10.73 7.78
N LYS A 21 -2.88 9.48 8.12
CA LYS A 21 -2.58 8.91 9.44
C LYS A 21 -1.09 8.62 9.62
N VAL A 22 -0.44 8.15 8.56
CA VAL A 22 1.02 7.92 8.55
C VAL A 22 1.77 9.24 8.64
N ALA A 23 1.29 10.27 7.95
CA ALA A 23 1.83 11.63 8.05
C ALA A 23 1.78 12.15 9.50
N GLU A 24 0.61 12.07 10.14
CA GLU A 24 0.44 12.47 11.54
C GLU A 24 1.30 11.63 12.49
N PHE A 25 1.40 10.33 12.26
CA PHE A 25 2.20 9.44 13.10
C PHE A 25 3.69 9.80 13.04
N LEU A 26 4.22 10.03 11.82
CA LEU A 26 5.60 10.47 11.60
C LEU A 26 5.82 11.85 12.22
N ALA A 27 4.89 12.79 12.05
CA ALA A 27 4.99 14.13 12.63
C ALA A 27 4.99 14.14 14.17
N ARG A 28 4.44 13.10 14.82
CA ARG A 28 4.50 12.95 16.28
C ARG A 28 5.79 12.34 16.80
N HIS A 29 6.50 11.55 15.97
CA HIS A 29 7.67 10.78 16.41
C HIS A 29 8.99 11.27 15.81
N LEU A 30 8.96 12.03 14.72
CA LEU A 30 10.14 12.56 14.04
C LEU A 30 10.20 14.09 14.20
N GLU A 31 11.41 14.61 14.33
CA GLU A 31 11.67 16.04 14.25
C GLU A 31 11.38 16.57 12.84
N ALA A 32 11.06 17.86 12.74
CA ALA A 32 10.67 18.50 11.48
C ALA A 32 11.73 18.37 10.36
N SER A 33 13.01 18.26 10.73
CA SER A 33 14.15 18.06 9.82
C SER A 33 14.24 16.66 9.22
N GLN A 34 13.52 15.68 9.78
CA GLN A 34 13.54 14.28 9.36
C GLN A 34 12.23 13.82 8.68
N LEU A 35 11.25 14.73 8.56
CA LEU A 35 9.99 14.44 7.90
C LEU A 35 10.22 14.11 6.42
N PRO A 36 9.75 12.95 5.93
CA PRO A 36 9.84 12.61 4.52
C PRO A 36 9.07 13.61 3.65
N ASP A 37 9.65 13.98 2.52
CA ASP A 37 8.96 14.76 1.49
C ASP A 37 7.69 14.04 1.00
N ALA A 38 6.78 14.77 0.35
CA ALA A 38 5.53 14.23 -0.19
C ALA A 38 5.65 12.87 -0.94
N PRO A 39 6.63 12.65 -1.85
CA PRO A 39 6.85 11.33 -2.45
C PRO A 39 7.37 10.28 -1.45
N GLY A 40 8.27 10.66 -0.54
CA GLY A 40 8.79 9.77 0.50
C GLY A 40 7.69 9.28 1.45
N LEU A 41 6.77 10.17 1.84
CA LEU A 41 5.62 9.83 2.68
C LEU A 41 4.70 8.78 2.03
N ARG A 42 4.56 8.82 0.70
CA ARG A 42 3.78 7.81 -0.05
C ARG A 42 4.45 6.46 -0.02
N VAL A 43 5.78 6.41 -0.20
CA VAL A 43 6.57 5.18 -0.11
C VAL A 43 6.48 4.58 1.28
N VAL A 44 6.64 5.40 2.33
CA VAL A 44 6.52 4.94 3.72
C VAL A 44 5.12 4.41 4.02
N SER A 45 4.08 5.10 3.55
CA SER A 45 2.69 4.64 3.72
C SER A 45 2.41 3.32 3.00
N PHE A 46 2.95 3.16 1.79
CA PHE A 46 2.87 1.90 1.06
C PHE A 46 3.60 0.78 1.79
N ALA A 47 4.83 1.03 2.26
CA ALA A 47 5.63 0.06 3.00
C ALA A 47 4.93 -0.38 4.31
N LEU A 48 4.37 0.56 5.06
CA LEU A 48 3.58 0.28 6.27
C LEU A 48 2.37 -0.60 5.97
N MET A 49 1.64 -0.31 4.90
CA MET A 49 0.49 -1.13 4.50
C MET A 49 0.89 -2.52 4.01
N MET A 50 2.03 -2.66 3.34
CA MET A 50 2.55 -3.98 2.96
C MET A 50 3.03 -4.78 4.17
N CYS A 51 3.63 -4.12 5.18
CA CYS A 51 3.98 -4.77 6.44
C CYS A 51 2.72 -5.26 7.18
N ALA A 52 1.67 -4.44 7.24
CA ALA A 52 0.38 -4.83 7.82
C ALA A 52 -0.26 -6.00 7.05
N ALA A 53 -0.22 -5.96 5.72
CA ALA A 53 -0.70 -7.05 4.86
C ALA A 53 0.06 -8.36 5.12
N SER A 54 1.39 -8.28 5.25
CA SER A 54 2.23 -9.43 5.57
C SER A 54 1.92 -9.99 6.96
N ALA A 55 1.74 -9.14 7.96
CA ALA A 55 1.35 -9.55 9.31
C ALA A 55 -0.02 -10.25 9.31
N LEU A 56 -0.98 -9.75 8.54
CA LEU A 56 -2.29 -10.37 8.40
C LEU A 56 -2.20 -11.78 7.78
N LEU A 57 -1.36 -11.95 6.77
CA LEU A 57 -1.15 -13.26 6.13
C LEU A 57 -0.43 -14.27 7.04
N LEU A 58 0.46 -13.79 7.90
CA LEU A 58 1.09 -14.61 8.94
C LEU A 58 0.06 -15.07 9.98
N ILE A 59 -0.83 -14.18 10.44
CA ILE A 59 -1.92 -14.53 11.37
C ILE A 59 -2.87 -15.56 10.74
N LEU A 60 -3.10 -15.46 9.43
CA LEU A 60 -3.94 -16.40 8.67
C LEU A 60 -3.24 -17.74 8.35
N ASP A 61 -2.01 -17.96 8.87
CA ASP A 61 -1.13 -19.11 8.58
C ASP A 61 -1.03 -19.45 7.08
N THR A 62 -1.10 -18.41 6.25
CA THR A 62 -1.07 -18.57 4.81
C THR A 62 0.36 -18.47 4.32
N ARG A 63 0.87 -19.57 3.75
CA ARG A 63 2.10 -19.58 2.94
C ARG A 63 1.85 -18.85 1.62
N GLY A 64 1.78 -17.53 1.68
CA GLY A 64 1.64 -16.63 0.54
C GLY A 64 3.00 -16.33 -0.09
N SER A 65 3.06 -16.21 -1.41
CA SER A 65 4.25 -15.70 -2.08
C SER A 65 4.38 -14.20 -1.85
N THR A 66 5.52 -13.78 -1.31
CA THR A 66 5.86 -12.36 -1.08
C THR A 66 5.83 -11.55 -2.37
N VAL A 67 6.24 -12.18 -3.49
CA VAL A 67 6.18 -11.56 -4.82
C VAL A 67 4.74 -11.28 -5.22
N LEU A 68 3.84 -12.23 -4.99
CA LEU A 68 2.41 -12.07 -5.27
C LEU A 68 1.77 -10.98 -4.41
N LEU A 69 2.16 -10.87 -3.14
CA LEU A 69 1.70 -9.82 -2.23
C LEU A 69 2.13 -8.42 -2.72
N LEU A 70 3.38 -8.28 -3.13
CA LEU A 70 3.93 -7.03 -3.65
C LEU A 70 3.26 -6.61 -4.96
N VAL A 71 3.11 -7.55 -5.90
CA VAL A 71 2.47 -7.27 -7.20
C VAL A 71 1.01 -6.89 -7.01
N SER A 72 0.25 -7.62 -6.19
CA SER A 72 -1.15 -7.26 -5.92
C SER A 72 -1.26 -5.95 -5.15
N GLY A 73 -0.35 -5.68 -4.20
CA GLY A 73 -0.23 -4.39 -3.51
C GLY A 73 -0.01 -3.22 -4.46
N LEU A 74 0.91 -3.35 -5.42
CA LEU A 74 1.15 -2.32 -6.44
C LEU A 74 -0.07 -2.11 -7.33
N VAL A 75 -0.71 -3.18 -7.78
CA VAL A 75 -1.94 -3.10 -8.59
C VAL A 75 -3.06 -2.38 -7.82
N GLY A 76 -3.23 -2.68 -6.54
CA GLY A 76 -4.18 -1.98 -5.67
C GLY A 76 -3.85 -0.50 -5.50
N TYR A 77 -2.58 -0.19 -5.24
CA TYR A 77 -2.10 1.19 -5.07
C TYR A 77 -2.32 2.05 -6.31
N PHE A 78 -2.02 1.50 -7.50
CA PHE A 78 -2.19 2.18 -8.77
C PHE A 78 -3.59 2.00 -9.40
N HIS A 79 -4.55 1.42 -8.69
CA HIS A 79 -5.86 1.06 -9.25
C HIS A 79 -6.56 2.23 -9.95
N ARG A 80 -6.50 3.44 -9.37
CA ARG A 80 -7.08 4.64 -9.98
C ARG A 80 -6.38 5.02 -11.28
N GLN A 81 -5.05 5.10 -11.33
CA GLN A 81 -4.34 5.42 -12.58
C GLN A 81 -4.56 4.36 -13.66
N ILE A 82 -4.57 3.08 -13.28
CA ILE A 82 -4.84 1.97 -14.21
C ILE A 82 -6.24 2.15 -14.82
N ARG A 83 -7.25 2.41 -13.99
CA ARG A 83 -8.62 2.63 -14.45
C ARG A 83 -8.73 3.83 -15.38
N ASP A 84 -8.05 4.94 -15.06
CA ASP A 84 -8.11 6.17 -15.85
C ASP A 84 -7.45 5.98 -17.22
N VAL A 85 -6.33 5.25 -17.29
CA VAL A 85 -5.68 4.89 -18.57
C VAL A 85 -6.56 3.98 -19.41
N ILE A 86 -7.23 2.99 -18.79
CA ILE A 86 -8.16 2.10 -19.49
C ILE A 86 -9.36 2.89 -20.03
N ALA A 87 -9.92 3.80 -19.23
CA ALA A 87 -11.04 4.64 -19.63
C ALA A 87 -10.66 5.60 -20.77
N ALA A 88 -9.46 6.18 -20.72
CA ALA A 88 -8.94 7.07 -21.76
C ALA A 88 -8.72 6.34 -23.10
N ARG A 89 -8.30 5.07 -23.08
CA ARG A 89 -8.15 4.25 -24.30
C ARG A 89 -9.47 3.78 -24.92
N ARG A 90 -10.59 3.89 -24.19
CA ARG A 90 -11.92 3.44 -24.64
C ARG A 90 -12.77 4.57 -25.22
N ARG A 91 -12.31 5.82 -25.10
CA ARG A 91 -12.85 7.00 -25.79
C ARG A 91 -12.10 7.23 -27.09
#